data_AF-A0A363SI72-F1
#
_entry.id   AF-A0A363SI72-F1
#
_cell.length_a   1.000
_cell.length_b   1.000
_cell.length_c   1.000
_cell.angle_alpha   90.00
_cell.angle_beta   90.00
_cell.angle_gamma   90.00
#
_symmetry.space_group_name_H-M   'P 1'
#
loop_
_entity.id
_entity.type
_entity.pdbx_description
1 polymer ?
#
loop_
_entity_poly.entity_id
_entity_poly.type
_entity_poly.pdbx_seq_one_letter_code
_entity_poly.pdbx_strand_id
1 'polypeptide(L)'
;MRKSLLLRSPARRRALQRLSALSAASLLPLRAGEAFGSTASTLNALPRVALVVGNSRYKEASLKNPANDAAAIGDNLKKMGFSVISQLDTGKAAMENAIRSYSEQLARSKGVGLFYFAGHGLQVSWRNFLVPVDAVLDRVEDIPAQTVDLAALLGGIGKAGNPMNIVILDACRDNPFGGTLKSGKGLSQMDAPIGTLLAYATAPGNVASDGSGANGLYTENLLREIHTPEAKIEDIFKRVRLSVRRASQGQQIPWESTSLEEDFYFLPPASVKKLSEEELERQFAEEAAVWEKAQQGSQVAVVEDYIRRYPSGRFSELAQVRLDRMLAKQGEKKVSLVNTAANPFTKGTGVIDLDYRVGDRYVFRTLDLLTNVEGRRLINTVSEVTEDKVIYNNGALVTDLLGNVIKRPDGASFGPSQMFISEYHLGKKWSTRYAIHFAKGGQDTVELDLKVVARETITVPAGTFDCFCIEGNGWVLGIGQQTDWKFWLAPDKVNRAVAMETWWRKGSRIVRSDRQELVAYTRAG
;
A
#
# COMPACT_ATOMS: atom_id res chain seq x y z
N MET A 1 -30.97 87.55 -39.36
CA MET A 1 -30.53 87.48 -37.95
C MET A 1 -30.72 86.04 -37.45
N ARG A 2 -29.66 85.23 -37.40
CA ARG A 2 -29.72 83.76 -37.27
C ARG A 2 -28.96 83.26 -36.04
N LYS A 3 -29.69 82.47 -35.23
CA LYS A 3 -29.33 81.32 -34.37
C LYS A 3 -27.85 81.00 -34.05
N SER A 4 -27.54 80.82 -32.76
CA SER A 4 -26.64 79.80 -32.15
C SER A 4 -26.84 79.86 -30.62
N LEU A 5 -27.10 78.84 -29.79
CA LEU A 5 -26.51 77.50 -29.58
C LEU A 5 -25.01 77.56 -29.21
N LEU A 6 -24.68 77.37 -27.92
CA LEU A 6 -23.78 76.32 -27.37
C LEU A 6 -23.14 76.66 -26.00
N LEU A 7 -23.29 75.70 -25.07
CA LEU A 7 -22.30 75.14 -24.13
C LEU A 7 -21.65 76.01 -23.01
N ARG A 8 -21.67 75.54 -21.74
CA ARG A 8 -20.61 74.71 -21.10
C ARG A 8 -20.79 74.56 -19.56
N SER A 9 -20.81 73.28 -19.09
CA SER A 9 -20.18 72.64 -17.89
C SER A 9 -20.30 73.25 -16.47
N PRO A 10 -20.33 72.46 -15.35
CA PRO A 10 -19.21 71.57 -14.96
C PRO A 10 -19.52 70.25 -14.19
N ALA A 11 -18.49 69.39 -14.17
CA ALA A 11 -18.03 68.46 -13.11
C ALA A 11 -18.78 67.15 -12.72
N ARG A 12 -18.01 66.05 -12.91
CA ARG A 12 -17.80 64.85 -12.06
C ARG A 12 -18.92 63.81 -11.88
N ARG A 13 -18.86 62.74 -12.68
CA ARG A 13 -19.03 61.33 -12.25
C ARG A 13 -18.07 60.43 -13.04
N ARG A 14 -17.32 59.56 -12.36
CA ARG A 14 -16.54 58.47 -12.98
C ARG A 14 -16.90 57.16 -12.29
N ALA A 15 -17.45 56.22 -13.05
CA ALA A 15 -17.40 54.78 -12.77
C ALA A 15 -17.46 54.04 -14.12
N LEU A 16 -16.26 53.58 -14.52
CA LEU A 16 -15.89 52.40 -15.32
C LEU A 16 -16.96 51.71 -16.19
N GLN A 17 -16.86 51.90 -17.50
CA GLN A 17 -17.07 50.88 -18.54
C GLN A 17 -16.24 51.23 -19.78
N ARG A 18 -15.89 50.20 -20.59
CA ARG A 18 -15.22 50.19 -21.92
C ARG A 18 -13.69 50.01 -21.83
N LEU A 19 -13.01 49.18 -22.62
CA LEU A 19 -13.25 48.59 -23.95
C LEU A 19 -12.25 47.42 -24.14
N SER A 20 -12.63 46.37 -24.88
CA SER A 20 -11.71 45.72 -25.85
C SER A 20 -12.53 45.06 -26.94
N ALA A 21 -12.22 45.43 -28.18
CA ALA A 21 -12.86 44.97 -29.40
C ALA A 21 -11.98 43.92 -30.12
N LEU A 22 -12.65 43.05 -30.86
CA LEU A 22 -12.23 42.43 -32.14
C LEU A 22 -10.78 41.91 -32.29
N SER A 23 -10.66 40.59 -32.48
CA SER A 23 -9.80 40.01 -33.51
C SER A 23 -10.44 38.72 -34.02
N ALA A 24 -10.94 38.78 -35.25
CA ALA A 24 -11.32 37.62 -36.04
C ALA A 24 -10.05 36.99 -36.62
N ALA A 25 -9.87 35.68 -36.41
CA ALA A 25 -8.90 34.87 -37.12
C ALA A 25 -9.52 33.49 -37.40
N SER A 26 -9.85 33.27 -38.67
CA SER A 26 -9.69 32.01 -39.42
C SER A 26 -10.28 30.73 -38.82
N LEU A 27 -11.47 30.35 -39.29
CA LEU A 27 -11.99 28.98 -39.27
C LEU A 27 -11.08 28.06 -40.10
N LEU A 28 -10.22 27.29 -39.44
CA LEU A 28 -9.65 26.07 -40.00
C LEU A 28 -10.41 24.88 -39.41
N PRO A 29 -10.92 23.92 -40.22
CA PRO A 29 -11.46 22.70 -39.67
C PRO A 29 -10.30 21.92 -39.03
N LEU A 30 -10.32 21.78 -37.69
CA LEU A 30 -9.47 20.79 -37.03
C LEU A 30 -9.85 19.42 -37.60
N ARG A 31 -8.95 18.86 -38.42
CA ARG A 31 -8.98 17.43 -38.72
C ARG A 31 -8.82 16.69 -37.41
N ALA A 32 -9.92 16.17 -36.88
CA ALA A 32 -9.89 15.09 -35.90
C ALA A 32 -9.42 13.84 -36.63
N GLY A 33 -8.18 13.43 -36.38
CA GLY A 33 -7.58 12.26 -37.01
C GLY A 33 -6.17 12.01 -36.49
N GLU A 34 -6.10 11.13 -35.47
CA GLU A 34 -4.99 10.24 -35.08
C GLU A 34 -3.72 10.93 -34.51
N ALA A 35 -3.17 10.53 -33.35
CA ALA A 35 -2.98 9.18 -32.87
C ALA A 35 -3.39 9.00 -31.38
N PHE A 36 -4.11 7.92 -31.10
CA PHE A 36 -4.13 7.33 -29.75
C PHE A 36 -2.74 6.75 -29.48
N GLY A 37 -1.85 7.58 -28.94
CA GLY A 37 -0.55 7.14 -28.46
C GLY A 37 -0.75 6.15 -27.31
N SER A 38 -0.42 4.89 -27.57
CA SER A 38 -0.18 3.89 -26.54
C SER A 38 0.90 4.40 -25.61
N THR A 39 0.55 4.86 -24.42
CA THR A 39 1.55 5.18 -23.38
C THR A 39 1.93 3.88 -22.70
N ALA A 40 3.07 3.29 -23.05
CA ALA A 40 3.72 2.36 -22.12
C ALA A 40 3.91 3.08 -20.77
N SER A 41 3.88 2.36 -19.64
CA SER A 41 4.25 2.96 -18.35
C SER A 41 5.56 3.72 -18.51
N THR A 42 5.57 5.00 -18.10
CA THR A 42 6.73 5.89 -18.22
C THR A 42 7.96 5.27 -17.55
N LEU A 43 7.77 4.57 -16.43
CA LEU A 43 8.83 3.81 -15.76
C LEU A 43 9.40 2.67 -16.61
N ASN A 44 8.55 1.96 -17.35
CA ASN A 44 8.96 0.79 -18.13
C ASN A 44 9.83 1.11 -19.34
N ALA A 45 9.78 2.35 -19.83
CA ALA A 45 10.60 2.86 -20.93
C ALA A 45 11.99 3.36 -20.48
N LEU A 46 12.23 3.50 -19.18
CA LEU A 46 13.50 3.99 -18.64
C LEU A 46 14.61 2.93 -18.68
N PRO A 47 15.89 3.34 -18.70
CA PRO A 47 17.01 2.44 -18.44
C PRO A 47 16.81 1.68 -17.13
N ARG A 48 17.26 0.43 -17.07
CA ARG A 48 17.10 -0.43 -15.90
C ARG A 48 18.48 -0.86 -15.41
N VAL A 49 18.81 -0.60 -14.15
CA VAL A 49 20.08 -0.96 -13.54
C VAL A 49 19.80 -1.81 -12.31
N ALA A 50 20.53 -2.92 -12.17
CA ALA A 50 20.41 -3.78 -10.99
C ALA A 50 21.77 -4.04 -10.34
N LEU A 51 21.79 -4.06 -9.01
CA LEU A 51 22.88 -4.61 -8.21
C LEU A 51 22.36 -5.86 -7.50
N VAL A 52 22.98 -7.00 -7.79
CA VAL A 52 22.56 -8.32 -7.31
C VAL A 52 23.72 -8.95 -6.54
N VAL A 53 23.51 -9.15 -5.24
CA VAL A 53 24.52 -9.64 -4.31
C VAL A 53 24.06 -10.98 -3.70
N GLY A 54 24.93 -11.99 -3.74
CA GLY A 54 24.68 -13.31 -3.16
C GLY A 54 25.88 -13.81 -2.39
N ASN A 55 25.77 -13.89 -1.06
CA ASN A 55 26.87 -14.33 -0.19
C ASN A 55 26.51 -15.65 0.48
N SER A 56 27.27 -16.69 0.19
CA SER A 56 27.10 -18.06 0.67
C SER A 56 28.29 -18.55 1.50
N ARG A 57 29.53 -18.26 1.06
CA ARG A 57 30.78 -18.87 1.56
C ARG A 57 31.35 -18.15 2.78
N TYR A 58 30.54 -17.99 3.83
CA TYR A 58 31.00 -17.47 5.12
C TYR A 58 31.88 -18.48 5.85
N LYS A 59 32.90 -18.00 6.58
CA LYS A 59 33.83 -18.86 7.33
C LYS A 59 33.16 -19.72 8.40
N GLU A 60 32.24 -19.15 9.19
CA GLU A 60 31.68 -19.83 10.38
C GLU A 60 30.20 -20.22 10.24
N ALA A 61 29.51 -19.74 9.19
CA ALA A 61 28.09 -20.05 8.96
C ALA A 61 27.74 -19.97 7.48
N SER A 62 28.29 -20.88 6.68
CA SER A 62 27.98 -20.93 5.24
C SER A 62 26.48 -21.16 5.01
N LEU A 63 25.95 -20.52 3.96
CA LEU A 63 24.57 -20.67 3.49
C LEU A 63 24.57 -21.39 2.14
N LYS A 64 23.54 -22.22 1.89
CA LYS A 64 23.53 -23.10 0.72
C LYS A 64 23.15 -22.36 -0.55
N ASN A 65 22.08 -21.55 -0.50
CA ASN A 65 21.43 -21.03 -1.71
C ASN A 65 21.71 -19.56 -2.10
N PRO A 66 22.21 -18.63 -1.26
CA PRO A 66 22.32 -17.22 -1.66
C PRO A 66 23.06 -16.91 -2.96
N ALA A 67 24.18 -17.58 -3.23
CA ALA A 67 24.91 -17.40 -4.49
C ALA A 67 24.12 -17.92 -5.70
N ASN A 68 23.38 -19.03 -5.55
CA ASN A 68 22.49 -19.56 -6.58
C ASN A 68 21.30 -18.63 -6.81
N ASP A 69 20.70 -18.15 -5.72
CA ASP A 69 19.57 -17.22 -5.73
C ASP A 69 19.93 -15.94 -6.49
N ALA A 70 21.07 -15.32 -6.13
CA ALA A 70 21.59 -14.13 -6.79
C ALA A 70 21.93 -14.38 -8.27
N ALA A 71 22.52 -15.52 -8.62
CA ALA A 71 22.79 -15.87 -10.01
C ALA A 71 21.48 -15.99 -10.81
N ALA A 72 20.50 -16.72 -10.29
CA ALA A 72 19.20 -16.93 -10.94
C ALA A 72 18.41 -15.62 -11.11
N ILE A 73 18.38 -14.77 -10.09
CA ILE A 73 17.75 -13.44 -10.18
C ILE A 73 18.49 -12.58 -11.19
N GLY A 74 19.82 -12.51 -11.11
CA GLY A 74 20.64 -11.73 -12.04
C GLY A 74 20.41 -12.11 -13.50
N ASP A 75 20.35 -13.41 -13.81
CA ASP A 75 20.16 -13.86 -15.19
C ASP A 75 18.74 -13.60 -15.71
N ASN A 76 17.71 -13.67 -14.87
CA ASN A 76 16.35 -13.30 -15.28
C ASN A 76 16.21 -11.79 -15.44
N LEU A 77 16.82 -10.98 -14.58
CA LEU A 77 16.83 -9.53 -14.71
C LEU A 77 17.52 -9.07 -16.01
N LYS A 78 18.63 -9.70 -16.41
CA LYS A 78 19.27 -9.44 -17.72
C LYS A 78 18.30 -9.70 -18.87
N LYS A 79 17.58 -10.83 -18.86
CA LYS A 79 16.55 -11.16 -19.88
C LYS A 79 15.41 -10.15 -19.89
N MET A 80 15.13 -9.51 -18.75
CA MET A 80 14.13 -8.45 -18.57
C MET A 80 14.68 -7.03 -18.81
N GLY A 81 15.87 -6.92 -19.41
CA GLY A 81 16.45 -5.66 -19.87
C GLY A 81 17.20 -4.84 -18.80
N PHE A 82 17.51 -5.43 -17.64
CA PHE A 82 18.39 -4.79 -16.65
C PHE A 82 19.86 -4.91 -17.04
N SER A 83 20.60 -3.81 -16.88
CA SER A 83 22.05 -3.84 -16.75
C SER A 83 22.41 -4.32 -15.34
N VAL A 84 22.90 -5.55 -15.22
CA VAL A 84 23.13 -6.21 -13.92
C VAL A 84 24.60 -6.14 -13.51
N ILE A 85 24.84 -5.56 -12.33
CA ILE A 85 26.08 -5.64 -11.57
C ILE A 85 25.95 -6.82 -10.60
N SER A 86 26.69 -7.90 -10.82
CA SER A 86 26.63 -9.10 -9.97
C SER A 86 27.83 -9.16 -9.02
N GLN A 87 27.57 -9.50 -7.75
CA GLN A 87 28.58 -9.72 -6.72
C GLN A 87 28.26 -11.03 -6.00
N LEU A 88 29.12 -12.04 -6.11
CA LEU A 88 28.95 -13.33 -5.45
C LEU A 88 30.09 -13.55 -4.47
N ASP A 89 29.76 -14.01 -3.26
CA ASP A 89 30.70 -14.25 -2.17
C ASP A 89 31.67 -13.07 -1.99
N THR A 90 31.12 -11.86 -1.91
CA THR A 90 31.90 -10.63 -1.93
C THR A 90 32.32 -10.19 -0.53
N GLY A 91 33.55 -9.67 -0.45
CA GLY A 91 34.05 -8.98 0.73
C GLY A 91 33.52 -7.55 0.88
N LYS A 92 33.75 -6.93 2.04
CA LYS A 92 33.16 -5.63 2.41
C LYS A 92 33.49 -4.52 1.42
N ALA A 93 34.77 -4.33 1.12
CA ALA A 93 35.24 -3.23 0.27
C ALA A 93 34.67 -3.32 -1.16
N ALA A 94 34.60 -4.53 -1.72
CA ALA A 94 34.01 -4.75 -3.03
C ALA A 94 32.49 -4.47 -3.03
N MET A 95 31.79 -4.87 -1.96
CA MET A 95 30.35 -4.60 -1.81
C MET A 95 30.06 -3.09 -1.68
N GLU A 96 30.82 -2.35 -0.88
CA GLU A 96 30.70 -0.89 -0.75
C GLU A 96 30.98 -0.17 -2.09
N ASN A 97 32.01 -0.60 -2.83
CA ASN A 97 32.32 -0.06 -4.15
C ASN A 97 31.22 -0.36 -5.18
N ALA A 98 30.63 -1.56 -5.15
CA ALA A 98 29.51 -1.93 -6.01
C ALA A 98 28.27 -1.07 -5.72
N ILE A 99 27.94 -0.81 -4.45
CA ILE A 99 26.85 0.07 -4.04
C ILE A 99 27.07 1.52 -4.53
N ARG A 100 28.31 2.01 -4.41
CA ARG A 100 28.67 3.34 -4.91
C ARG A 100 28.50 3.43 -6.43
N SER A 101 29.05 2.47 -7.16
CA SER A 101 28.94 2.42 -8.63
C SER A 101 27.47 2.32 -9.08
N TYR A 102 26.68 1.47 -8.42
CA TYR A 102 25.25 1.35 -8.66
C TYR A 102 24.51 2.69 -8.48
N SER A 103 24.76 3.38 -7.36
CA SER A 103 24.14 4.68 -7.07
C SER A 103 24.55 5.75 -8.09
N GLU A 104 25.82 5.77 -8.52
CA GLU A 104 26.31 6.68 -9.55
C GLU A 104 25.69 6.40 -10.93
N GLN A 105 25.52 5.13 -11.30
CA GLN A 105 24.84 4.74 -12.53
C GLN A 105 23.37 5.16 -12.54
N LEU A 106 22.66 5.00 -11.42
CA LEU A 106 21.29 5.50 -11.28
C LEU A 106 21.22 7.02 -11.39
N ALA A 107 22.14 7.74 -10.75
CA ALA A 107 22.18 9.20 -10.81
C ALA A 107 22.39 9.71 -12.25
N ARG A 108 23.22 9.02 -13.04
CA ARG A 108 23.49 9.35 -14.45
C ARG A 108 22.37 8.95 -15.40
N SER A 109 21.86 7.73 -15.27
CA SER A 109 20.85 7.18 -16.19
C SER A 109 19.44 7.66 -15.89
N LYS A 110 19.18 8.09 -14.64
CA LYS A 110 17.82 8.37 -14.13
C LYS A 110 16.84 7.21 -14.38
N GLY A 111 17.37 5.98 -14.33
CA GLY A 111 16.65 4.75 -14.60
C GLY A 111 15.93 4.11 -13.42
N VAL A 112 15.26 3.00 -13.66
CA VAL A 112 14.73 2.12 -12.60
C VAL A 112 15.88 1.36 -11.96
N GLY A 113 15.98 1.45 -10.63
CA GLY A 113 16.97 0.72 -9.84
C GLY A 113 16.40 -0.55 -9.22
N LEU A 114 17.13 -1.65 -9.26
CA LEU A 114 16.83 -2.84 -8.48
C LEU A 114 18.05 -3.30 -7.67
N PHE A 115 17.94 -3.33 -6.35
CA PHE A 115 18.90 -3.97 -5.46
C PHE A 115 18.35 -5.30 -4.97
N TYR A 116 19.11 -6.37 -5.13
CA TYR A 116 18.80 -7.69 -4.59
C TYR A 116 19.97 -8.16 -3.71
N PHE A 117 19.66 -8.61 -2.50
CA PHE A 117 20.64 -9.22 -1.61
C PHE A 117 20.11 -10.56 -1.06
N ALA A 118 20.93 -11.60 -1.19
CA ALA A 118 20.77 -12.85 -0.46
C ALA A 118 22.04 -13.15 0.36
N GLY A 119 21.86 -13.58 1.61
CA GLY A 119 22.97 -13.88 2.52
C GLY A 119 22.60 -13.62 3.99
N HIS A 120 23.60 -13.49 4.86
CA HIS A 120 23.38 -13.10 6.25
C HIS A 120 23.06 -11.61 6.39
N GLY A 121 22.03 -11.32 7.19
CA GLY A 121 21.66 -9.96 7.60
C GLY A 121 21.55 -9.85 9.11
N LEU A 122 22.05 -8.75 9.67
CA LEU A 122 22.07 -8.48 11.11
C LEU A 122 21.33 -7.20 11.47
N GLN A 123 20.84 -7.15 12.71
CA GLN A 123 20.18 -5.97 13.25
C GLN A 123 20.76 -5.54 14.60
N VAL A 124 21.21 -4.29 14.67
CA VAL A 124 21.67 -3.65 15.92
C VAL A 124 21.07 -2.26 16.02
N SER A 125 20.45 -1.95 17.17
CA SER A 125 19.84 -0.63 17.43
C SER A 125 18.94 -0.13 16.29
N TRP A 126 18.05 -1.02 15.82
CA TRP A 126 17.11 -0.79 14.71
C TRP A 126 17.73 -0.55 13.32
N ARG A 127 19.06 -0.65 13.18
CA ARG A 127 19.77 -0.56 11.90
C ARG A 127 20.00 -1.95 11.34
N ASN A 128 19.92 -2.04 10.02
CA ASN A 128 20.06 -3.27 9.24
C ASN A 128 21.42 -3.30 8.56
N PHE A 129 22.13 -4.41 8.72
CA PHE A 129 23.46 -4.61 8.18
C PHE A 129 23.51 -5.85 7.30
N LEU A 130 24.10 -5.72 6.12
CA LEU A 130 24.36 -6.82 5.19
C LEU A 130 25.76 -7.36 5.46
N VAL A 131 25.91 -8.68 5.64
CA VAL A 131 27.16 -9.30 6.07
C VAL A 131 27.98 -9.78 4.84
N PRO A 132 29.18 -9.21 4.61
CA PRO A 132 30.14 -9.72 3.64
C PRO A 132 30.74 -11.08 4.04
N VAL A 133 31.28 -11.84 3.08
CA VAL A 133 31.88 -13.17 3.41
C VAL A 133 33.19 -13.09 4.18
N ASP A 134 33.87 -11.94 4.15
CA ASP A 134 35.12 -11.67 4.86
C ASP A 134 34.91 -11.05 6.25
N ALA A 135 33.65 -10.84 6.67
CA ALA A 135 33.33 -10.29 7.98
C ALA A 135 33.82 -11.22 9.11
N VAL A 136 34.46 -10.61 10.10
CA VAL A 136 34.84 -11.25 11.37
C VAL A 136 34.12 -10.51 12.48
N LEU A 137 33.21 -11.20 13.18
CA LEU A 137 32.25 -10.59 14.10
C LEU A 137 32.36 -11.25 15.47
N ASP A 138 33.35 -10.81 16.26
CA ASP A 138 33.58 -11.34 17.62
C ASP A 138 32.72 -10.59 18.66
N ARG A 139 32.42 -9.31 18.40
CA ARG A 139 31.72 -8.41 19.32
C ARG A 139 30.67 -7.55 18.58
N VAL A 140 29.70 -7.00 19.33
CA VAL A 140 28.61 -6.18 18.73
C VAL A 140 29.19 -4.92 18.08
N GLU A 141 30.26 -4.39 18.65
CA GLU A 141 30.97 -3.21 18.19
C GLU A 141 31.65 -3.41 16.83
N ASP A 142 31.92 -4.66 16.43
CA ASP A 142 32.54 -4.98 15.14
C ASP A 142 31.53 -4.83 13.98
N ILE A 143 30.23 -4.96 14.27
CA ILE A 143 29.18 -5.00 13.24
C ILE A 143 29.25 -3.76 12.34
N PRO A 144 29.23 -2.51 12.84
CA PRO A 144 29.31 -1.34 11.95
C PRO A 144 30.61 -1.25 11.14
N ALA A 145 31.72 -1.80 11.66
CA ALA A 145 33.03 -1.72 11.02
C ALA A 145 33.24 -2.82 9.96
N GLN A 146 32.67 -4.00 10.16
CA GLN A 146 32.90 -5.21 9.36
C GLN A 146 31.76 -5.55 8.39
N THR A 147 30.63 -4.85 8.50
CA THR A 147 29.44 -5.06 7.65
C THR A 147 29.07 -3.82 6.84
N VAL A 148 28.09 -3.94 5.97
CA VAL A 148 27.56 -2.82 5.19
C VAL A 148 26.21 -2.40 5.71
N ASP A 149 26.09 -1.13 6.09
CA ASP A 149 24.82 -0.55 6.54
C ASP A 149 23.86 -0.34 5.36
N LEU A 150 22.67 -0.93 5.46
CA LEU A 150 21.61 -0.77 4.47
C LEU A 150 21.15 0.68 4.34
N ALA A 151 21.23 1.49 5.41
CA ALA A 151 20.89 2.90 5.33
C ALA A 151 21.83 3.69 4.40
N ALA A 152 23.09 3.25 4.22
CA ALA A 152 24.01 3.85 3.26
C ALA A 152 23.57 3.61 1.82
N LEU A 153 23.09 2.39 1.50
CA LEU A 153 22.48 2.08 0.20
C LEU A 153 21.25 2.95 -0.04
N LEU A 154 20.30 2.98 0.92
CA LEU A 154 19.07 3.77 0.79
C LEU A 154 19.35 5.27 0.63
N GLY A 155 20.34 5.79 1.36
CA GLY A 155 20.80 7.17 1.21
C GLY A 155 21.43 7.44 -0.15
N GLY A 156 22.16 6.47 -0.71
CA GLY A 156 22.74 6.53 -2.05
C GLY A 156 21.69 6.62 -3.15
N ILE A 157 20.72 5.70 -3.16
CA ILE A 157 19.62 5.71 -4.15
C ILE A 157 18.68 6.90 -3.96
N GLY A 158 18.44 7.34 -2.72
CA GLY A 158 17.66 8.55 -2.45
C GLY A 158 18.31 9.81 -3.04
N LYS A 159 19.64 9.93 -2.95
CA LYS A 159 20.40 11.04 -3.58
C LYS A 159 20.48 10.92 -5.10
N ALA A 160 20.44 9.70 -5.65
CA ALA A 160 20.45 9.49 -7.09
C ALA A 160 19.23 10.14 -7.76
N GLY A 161 18.11 10.27 -7.04
CA GLY A 161 16.91 10.99 -7.50
C GLY A 161 16.38 10.41 -8.82
N ASN A 162 16.45 9.08 -8.94
CA ASN A 162 15.84 8.31 -10.01
C ASN A 162 14.38 7.98 -9.64
N PRO A 163 13.48 7.76 -10.61
CA PRO A 163 12.04 7.76 -10.36
C PRO A 163 11.53 6.52 -9.64
N MET A 164 12.29 5.42 -9.65
CA MET A 164 11.87 4.18 -9.01
C MET A 164 13.06 3.35 -8.50
N ASN A 165 12.94 2.84 -7.27
CA ASN A 165 13.84 1.84 -6.71
C ASN A 165 13.07 0.61 -6.22
N ILE A 166 13.63 -0.57 -6.44
CA ILE A 166 13.15 -1.85 -5.93
C ILE A 166 14.28 -2.42 -5.08
N VAL A 167 14.02 -2.73 -3.81
CA VAL A 167 15.02 -3.27 -2.87
C VAL A 167 14.47 -4.57 -2.32
N ILE A 168 15.14 -5.69 -2.61
CA ILE A 168 14.72 -7.04 -2.25
C ILE A 168 15.77 -7.64 -1.32
N LEU A 169 15.36 -8.03 -0.12
CA LEU A 169 16.22 -8.56 0.92
C LEU A 169 15.81 -9.99 1.27
N ASP A 170 16.49 -10.95 0.64
CA ASP A 170 16.41 -12.39 0.94
C ASP A 170 17.51 -12.80 1.92
N ALA A 171 17.55 -12.09 3.06
CA ALA A 171 18.56 -12.33 4.07
C ALA A 171 18.10 -13.41 5.06
N CYS A 172 18.95 -14.42 5.29
CA CYS A 172 18.85 -15.32 6.43
C CYS A 172 19.27 -14.57 7.71
N ARG A 173 18.53 -14.81 8.80
CA ARG A 173 18.51 -13.90 9.96
C ARG A 173 18.62 -14.60 11.31
N ASP A 174 19.25 -15.77 11.33
CA ASP A 174 19.80 -16.30 12.57
C ASP A 174 21.16 -15.65 12.77
N ASN A 175 21.40 -15.04 13.92
CA ASN A 175 22.72 -14.51 14.26
C ASN A 175 23.69 -15.71 14.36
N PRO A 176 24.56 -15.92 13.36
CA PRO A 176 25.44 -17.08 13.36
C PRO A 176 26.60 -16.94 14.36
N PHE A 177 26.81 -15.74 14.90
CA PHE A 177 28.02 -15.37 15.65
C PHE A 177 27.84 -15.45 17.19
N GLY A 178 26.93 -16.29 17.67
CA GLY A 178 26.90 -16.76 19.07
C GLY A 178 26.16 -15.90 20.12
N GLY A 179 25.79 -16.54 21.24
CA GLY A 179 24.85 -16.08 22.27
C GLY A 179 25.24 -14.88 23.15
N THR A 180 26.38 -14.25 22.91
CA THR A 180 26.82 -13.00 23.58
C THR A 180 26.43 -11.74 22.80
N LEU A 181 26.20 -11.85 21.50
CA LEU A 181 25.77 -10.76 20.64
C LEU A 181 24.26 -10.61 20.74
N LYS A 182 23.77 -9.71 21.60
CA LYS A 182 22.35 -9.32 21.66
C LYS A 182 21.96 -8.49 20.44
N SER A 183 21.95 -9.11 19.25
CA SER A 183 21.34 -8.56 18.05
C SER A 183 19.85 -8.90 18.02
N GLY A 184 19.04 -8.06 17.37
CA GLY A 184 17.64 -8.40 17.13
C GLY A 184 17.53 -9.64 16.26
N LYS A 185 16.54 -10.51 16.51
CA LYS A 185 16.16 -11.55 15.55
C LYS A 185 15.55 -10.85 14.34
N GLY A 186 15.98 -11.20 13.14
CA GLY A 186 15.43 -10.58 11.94
C GLY A 186 16.04 -9.21 11.58
N LEU A 187 15.60 -8.63 10.46
CA LEU A 187 15.85 -7.23 10.12
C LEU A 187 14.75 -6.37 10.72
N SER A 188 15.11 -5.16 11.14
CA SER A 188 14.17 -4.14 11.56
C SER A 188 13.39 -3.58 10.38
N GLN A 189 12.14 -3.22 10.61
CA GLN A 189 11.37 -2.41 9.67
C GLN A 189 12.04 -1.05 9.51
N MET A 190 12.12 -0.56 8.27
CA MET A 190 12.59 0.78 7.95
C MET A 190 11.79 1.36 6.79
N ASP A 191 11.60 2.67 6.81
CA ASP A 191 10.97 3.40 5.71
C ASP A 191 12.03 3.68 4.62
N ALA A 192 11.64 3.55 3.36
CA ALA A 192 12.50 3.80 2.21
C ALA A 192 12.24 5.20 1.61
N PRO A 193 13.17 5.77 0.82
CA PRO A 193 12.91 7.00 0.08
C PRO A 193 11.66 6.90 -0.81
N ILE A 194 11.01 8.03 -1.09
CA ILE A 194 9.85 8.10 -2.00
C ILE A 194 10.20 7.47 -3.35
N GLY A 195 9.25 6.75 -3.94
CA GLY A 195 9.47 5.99 -5.18
C GLY A 195 10.22 4.68 -4.96
N THR A 196 10.24 4.15 -3.72
CA THR A 196 10.88 2.87 -3.42
C THR A 196 9.88 1.81 -2.98
N LEU A 197 10.01 0.61 -3.55
CA LEU A 197 9.44 -0.63 -3.03
C LEU A 197 10.55 -1.40 -2.29
N LEU A 198 10.33 -1.65 -1.00
CA LEU A 198 11.23 -2.42 -0.14
C LEU A 198 10.55 -3.73 0.25
N ALA A 199 11.08 -4.85 -0.24
CA ALA A 199 10.58 -6.19 -0.03
C ALA A 199 11.56 -7.03 0.81
N TYR A 200 11.02 -7.77 1.75
CA TYR A 200 11.73 -8.68 2.65
C TYR A 200 11.20 -10.10 2.47
N ALA A 201 12.09 -11.08 2.47
CA ALA A 201 11.71 -12.48 2.36
C ALA A 201 10.87 -13.00 3.54
N THR A 202 10.84 -12.27 4.65
CA THR A 202 10.05 -12.59 5.85
C THR A 202 9.72 -11.32 6.64
N ALA A 203 8.72 -11.40 7.50
CA ALA A 203 8.25 -10.31 8.34
C ALA A 203 9.35 -9.74 9.24
N PRO A 204 9.30 -8.45 9.60
CA PRO A 204 10.18 -7.89 10.62
C PRO A 204 10.20 -8.74 11.89
N GLY A 205 11.39 -8.97 12.45
CA GLY A 205 11.56 -9.83 13.63
C GLY A 205 11.62 -11.34 13.37
N ASN A 206 11.36 -11.80 12.15
CA ASN A 206 11.29 -13.22 11.78
C ASN A 206 12.42 -13.65 10.84
N VAL A 207 12.57 -14.96 10.62
CA VAL A 207 13.64 -15.59 9.80
C VAL A 207 13.04 -16.12 8.49
N ALA A 208 13.86 -16.11 7.43
CA ALA A 208 13.53 -16.68 6.13
C ALA A 208 14.20 -18.06 5.98
N SER A 209 13.53 -18.99 5.31
CA SER A 209 14.06 -20.32 5.03
C SER A 209 14.98 -20.30 3.81
N ASP A 210 16.20 -20.82 3.97
CA ASP A 210 17.15 -21.09 2.88
C ASP A 210 16.62 -22.16 1.90
N GLY A 211 15.50 -22.84 2.22
CA GLY A 211 14.87 -23.83 1.35
C GLY A 211 15.67 -25.14 1.25
N SER A 212 15.04 -26.18 0.69
CA SER A 212 15.70 -27.48 0.44
C SER A 212 16.12 -27.68 -1.02
N GLY A 213 15.60 -26.84 -1.93
CA GLY A 213 15.81 -26.91 -3.37
C GLY A 213 17.11 -26.26 -3.85
N ALA A 214 17.10 -25.84 -5.12
CA ALA A 214 18.20 -25.13 -5.77
C ALA A 214 18.29 -23.64 -5.36
N ASN A 215 17.19 -23.09 -4.83
CA ASN A 215 17.03 -21.71 -4.41
C ASN A 215 16.34 -21.65 -3.04
N GLY A 216 16.45 -20.51 -2.35
CA GLY A 216 15.69 -20.17 -1.15
C GLY A 216 14.18 -20.15 -1.41
N LEU A 217 13.37 -20.40 -0.37
CA LEU A 217 11.91 -20.49 -0.53
C LEU A 217 11.30 -19.20 -1.11
N TYR A 218 11.81 -18.04 -0.68
CA TYR A 218 11.36 -16.76 -1.18
C TYR A 218 11.79 -16.57 -2.64
N THR A 219 13.06 -16.75 -2.95
CA THR A 219 13.59 -16.60 -4.30
C THR A 219 12.96 -17.55 -5.31
N GLU A 220 12.72 -18.81 -4.94
CA GLU A 220 12.04 -19.77 -5.82
C GLU A 220 10.66 -19.25 -6.25
N ASN A 221 9.87 -18.74 -5.30
CA ASN A 221 8.55 -18.20 -5.59
C ASN A 221 8.64 -16.86 -6.34
N LEU A 222 9.61 -16.00 -6.02
CA LEU A 222 9.85 -14.76 -6.76
C LEU A 222 10.19 -15.04 -8.23
N LEU A 223 11.11 -15.96 -8.49
CA LEU A 223 11.51 -16.37 -9.83
C LEU A 223 10.32 -16.90 -10.65
N ARG A 224 9.36 -17.57 -10.01
CA ARG A 224 8.12 -17.99 -10.67
C ARG A 224 7.26 -16.79 -11.07
N GLU A 225 7.01 -15.87 -10.15
CA GLU A 225 6.05 -14.79 -10.34
C GLU A 225 6.57 -13.65 -11.26
N ILE A 226 7.89 -13.37 -11.29
CA ILE A 226 8.47 -12.32 -12.16
C ILE A 226 8.28 -12.57 -13.66
N HIS A 227 8.00 -13.82 -14.04
CA HIS A 227 7.71 -14.20 -15.42
C HIS A 227 6.25 -14.00 -15.82
N THR A 228 5.38 -13.55 -14.89
CA THR A 228 3.98 -13.27 -15.20
C THR A 228 3.90 -12.03 -16.10
N PRO A 229 3.44 -12.16 -17.35
CA PRO A 229 3.28 -11.02 -18.24
C PRO A 229 2.26 -10.04 -17.68
N GLU A 230 2.50 -8.75 -17.88
CA GLU A 230 1.56 -7.67 -17.55
C GLU A 230 1.17 -7.60 -16.06
N ALA A 231 1.90 -8.32 -15.18
CA ALA A 231 1.69 -8.26 -13.75
C ALA A 231 2.39 -7.04 -13.16
N LYS A 232 1.62 -6.25 -12.40
CA LYS A 232 2.17 -5.16 -11.59
C LYS A 232 3.12 -5.73 -10.54
N ILE A 233 4.17 -4.98 -10.22
CA ILE A 233 5.15 -5.42 -9.24
C ILE A 233 4.55 -5.72 -7.87
N GLU A 234 3.55 -4.95 -7.43
CA GLU A 234 2.81 -5.21 -6.19
C GLU A 234 2.06 -6.54 -6.23
N ASP A 235 1.46 -6.88 -7.38
CA ASP A 235 0.74 -8.13 -7.57
C ASP A 235 1.68 -9.33 -7.52
N ILE A 236 2.88 -9.20 -8.10
CA ILE A 236 3.94 -10.19 -8.02
C ILE A 236 4.30 -10.45 -6.55
N PHE A 237 4.63 -9.41 -5.77
CA PHE A 237 5.03 -9.60 -4.38
C PHE A 237 3.90 -10.13 -3.50
N LYS A 238 2.65 -9.74 -3.74
CA LYS A 238 1.49 -10.30 -3.04
C LYS A 238 1.27 -11.79 -3.34
N ARG A 239 1.49 -12.23 -4.58
CA ARG A 239 1.46 -13.67 -4.93
C ARG A 239 2.62 -14.44 -4.31
N VAL A 240 3.83 -13.87 -4.32
CA VAL A 240 5.00 -14.43 -3.62
C VAL A 240 4.68 -14.58 -2.13
N ARG A 241 4.11 -13.56 -1.48
CA ARG A 241 3.70 -13.60 -0.08
C ARG A 241 2.74 -14.75 0.20
N LEU A 242 1.70 -14.90 -0.63
CA LEU A 242 0.77 -16.00 -0.49
C LEU A 242 1.49 -17.35 -0.63
N SER A 243 2.23 -17.57 -1.71
CA SER A 243 2.90 -18.85 -1.98
C SER A 243 3.90 -19.25 -0.89
N VAL A 244 4.72 -18.31 -0.42
CA VAL A 244 5.69 -18.54 0.66
C VAL A 244 4.99 -18.84 1.99
N ARG A 245 3.93 -18.09 2.34
CA ARG A 245 3.14 -18.36 3.55
C ARG A 245 2.56 -19.78 3.51
N ARG A 246 1.99 -20.18 2.38
CA ARG A 246 1.36 -21.51 2.23
C ARG A 246 2.39 -22.62 2.30
N ALA A 247 3.52 -22.49 1.59
CA ALA A 247 4.60 -23.46 1.62
C ALA A 247 5.25 -23.60 3.01
N SER A 248 5.32 -22.51 3.77
CA SER A 248 5.90 -22.48 5.12
C SER A 248 4.88 -22.70 6.25
N GLN A 249 3.60 -22.92 5.95
CA GLN A 249 2.53 -23.03 6.95
C GLN A 249 2.51 -21.84 7.93
N GLY A 250 2.66 -20.64 7.39
CA GLY A 250 2.66 -19.39 8.16
C GLY A 250 3.95 -19.11 8.94
N GLN A 251 4.99 -19.95 8.82
CA GLN A 251 6.29 -19.74 9.49
C GLN A 251 7.18 -18.70 8.79
N GLN A 252 6.91 -18.40 7.52
CA GLN A 252 7.57 -17.35 6.77
C GLN A 252 6.53 -16.53 6.00
N ILE A 253 6.50 -15.22 6.25
CA ILE A 253 5.54 -14.31 5.62
C ILE A 253 6.34 -13.16 5.02
N PRO A 254 6.54 -13.13 3.69
CA PRO A 254 7.16 -12.00 3.03
C PRO A 254 6.45 -10.69 3.35
N TRP A 255 7.23 -9.62 3.39
CA TRP A 255 6.76 -8.30 3.78
C TRP A 255 7.24 -7.25 2.81
N GLU A 256 6.38 -6.28 2.49
CA GLU A 256 6.74 -5.19 1.59
C GLU A 256 6.19 -3.86 2.10
N SER A 257 6.96 -2.81 1.84
CA SER A 257 6.56 -1.41 2.00
C SER A 257 6.78 -0.72 0.66
N THR A 258 5.77 -0.01 0.17
CA THR A 258 5.84 0.65 -1.13
C THR A 258 5.40 2.12 -1.03
N SER A 259 6.15 2.99 -1.69
CA SER A 259 5.79 4.39 -1.95
C SER A 259 5.67 4.69 -3.44
N LEU A 260 5.49 3.65 -4.27
CA LEU A 260 5.37 3.79 -5.72
C LEU A 260 4.13 4.60 -6.11
N GLU A 261 4.27 5.41 -7.16
CA GLU A 261 3.20 6.25 -7.71
C GLU A 261 2.73 5.78 -9.08
N GLU A 262 3.60 5.11 -9.83
CA GLU A 262 3.31 4.57 -11.15
C GLU A 262 3.47 3.05 -11.14
N ASP A 263 2.72 2.38 -12.01
CA ASP A 263 2.83 0.93 -12.19
C ASP A 263 4.17 0.57 -12.85
N PHE A 264 4.82 -0.48 -12.34
CA PHE A 264 5.96 -1.11 -12.97
C PHE A 264 5.69 -2.58 -13.26
N TYR A 265 6.15 -3.02 -14.42
CA TYR A 265 6.03 -4.40 -14.89
C TYR A 265 7.41 -4.96 -15.23
N PHE A 266 7.75 -6.17 -14.79
CA PHE A 266 8.98 -6.82 -15.31
C PHE A 266 8.85 -7.11 -16.81
N LEU A 267 7.67 -7.62 -17.21
CA LEU A 267 7.26 -7.88 -18.57
C LEU A 267 6.02 -7.01 -18.89
N PRO A 268 6.21 -5.80 -19.46
CA PRO A 268 5.13 -4.85 -19.67
C PRO A 268 4.15 -5.30 -20.78
N PRO A 269 2.88 -4.86 -20.73
CA PRO A 269 1.96 -5.04 -21.84
C PRO A 269 2.46 -4.33 -23.10
N ALA A 270 2.10 -4.84 -24.28
CA ALA A 270 2.45 -4.21 -25.55
C ALA A 270 1.88 -2.79 -25.69
N SER A 271 0.76 -2.52 -25.01
CA SER A 271 0.17 -1.18 -24.89
C SER A 271 -0.64 -1.08 -23.60
N VAL A 272 -0.52 0.03 -22.87
CA VAL A 272 -1.44 0.32 -21.76
C VAL A 272 -2.67 0.99 -22.36
N LYS A 273 -3.72 0.20 -22.60
CA LYS A 273 -5.00 0.72 -23.08
C LYS A 273 -5.83 1.19 -21.90
N LYS A 274 -6.29 2.44 -21.94
CA LYS A 274 -7.36 2.89 -21.03
C LYS A 274 -8.63 2.12 -21.37
N LEU A 275 -9.11 1.34 -20.41
CA LEU A 275 -10.35 0.56 -20.57
C LEU A 275 -11.55 1.50 -20.69
N SER A 276 -12.54 1.11 -21.49
CA SER A 276 -13.84 1.79 -21.52
C SER A 276 -14.59 1.53 -20.22
N GLU A 277 -15.59 2.36 -19.91
CA GLU A 277 -16.43 2.18 -18.73
C GLU A 277 -17.15 0.82 -18.73
N GLU A 278 -17.64 0.38 -19.90
CA GLU A 278 -18.24 -0.94 -20.09
C GLU A 278 -17.27 -2.09 -19.78
N GLU A 279 -16.01 -1.96 -20.18
CA GLU A 279 -14.99 -2.97 -19.92
C GLU A 279 -14.61 -3.02 -18.43
N LEU A 280 -14.51 -1.86 -17.77
CA LEU A 280 -14.28 -1.77 -16.33
C LEU A 280 -15.43 -2.42 -15.54
N GLU A 281 -16.68 -2.17 -15.96
CA GLU A 281 -17.85 -2.77 -15.35
C GLU A 281 -17.87 -4.29 -15.55
N ARG A 282 -17.54 -4.78 -16.75
CA ARG A 282 -17.43 -6.22 -17.02
C ARG A 282 -16.37 -6.87 -16.13
N GLN A 283 -15.16 -6.30 -16.07
CA GLN A 283 -14.09 -6.82 -15.22
C GLN A 283 -14.48 -6.82 -13.74
N PHE A 284 -15.20 -5.79 -13.29
CA PHE A 284 -15.73 -5.73 -11.93
C PHE A 284 -16.74 -6.85 -11.67
N ALA A 285 -17.71 -7.04 -12.57
CA ALA A 285 -18.73 -8.09 -12.44
C ALA A 285 -18.10 -9.50 -12.43
N GLU A 286 -17.09 -9.72 -13.28
CA GLU A 286 -16.32 -10.97 -13.30
C GLU A 286 -15.59 -11.21 -11.97
N GLU A 287 -14.86 -10.21 -11.47
CA GLU A 287 -14.17 -10.29 -10.19
C GLU A 287 -15.15 -10.54 -9.04
N ALA A 288 -16.27 -9.82 -9.01
CA ALA A 288 -17.31 -9.95 -7.99
C ALA A 288 -17.92 -11.36 -7.97
N ALA A 289 -18.17 -11.96 -9.15
CA ALA A 289 -18.67 -13.32 -9.24
C ALA A 289 -17.64 -14.37 -8.74
N VAL A 290 -16.34 -14.14 -8.95
CA VAL A 290 -15.29 -15.00 -8.38
C VAL A 290 -15.22 -14.82 -6.86
N TRP A 291 -15.31 -13.58 -6.37
CA TRP A 291 -15.33 -13.30 -4.94
C TRP A 291 -16.56 -13.91 -4.24
N GLU A 292 -17.75 -13.80 -4.82
CA GLU A 292 -18.98 -14.38 -4.24
C GLU A 292 -18.81 -15.89 -4.01
N LYS A 293 -18.24 -16.61 -4.98
CA LYS A 293 -17.92 -18.03 -4.84
C LYS A 293 -16.91 -18.30 -3.73
N ALA A 294 -15.86 -17.48 -3.62
CA ALA A 294 -14.86 -17.60 -2.56
C ALA A 294 -15.42 -17.28 -1.16
N GLN A 295 -16.36 -16.34 -1.08
CA GLN A 295 -17.03 -15.95 0.16
C GLN A 295 -18.00 -17.04 0.65
N GLN A 296 -18.74 -17.67 -0.26
CA GLN A 296 -19.68 -18.76 0.06
C GLN A 296 -18.98 -20.12 0.25
N GLY A 297 -17.81 -20.31 -0.37
CA GLY A 297 -17.04 -21.55 -0.29
C GLY A 297 -16.44 -21.80 1.09
N SER A 298 -16.44 -23.06 1.54
CA SER A 298 -15.81 -23.51 2.79
C SER A 298 -14.36 -23.98 2.63
N GLN A 299 -13.87 -24.05 1.38
CA GLN A 299 -12.53 -24.53 1.05
C GLN A 299 -11.53 -23.38 0.97
N VAL A 300 -10.43 -23.51 1.71
CA VAL A 300 -9.31 -22.55 1.69
C VAL A 300 -8.81 -22.30 0.26
N ALA A 301 -8.73 -23.35 -0.57
CA ALA A 301 -8.23 -23.27 -1.93
C ALA A 301 -9.02 -22.28 -2.81
N VAL A 302 -10.32 -22.11 -2.60
CA VAL A 302 -11.15 -21.17 -3.39
C VAL A 302 -10.81 -19.71 -3.03
N VAL A 303 -10.54 -19.44 -1.76
CA VAL A 303 -10.11 -18.11 -1.30
C VAL A 303 -8.68 -17.82 -1.78
N GLU A 304 -7.80 -18.83 -1.74
CA GLU A 304 -6.45 -18.71 -2.30
C GLU A 304 -6.48 -18.41 -3.80
N ASP A 305 -7.33 -19.08 -4.57
CA ASP A 305 -7.45 -18.86 -6.01
C ASP A 305 -7.89 -17.42 -6.33
N TYR A 306 -8.87 -16.88 -5.59
CA TYR A 306 -9.26 -15.48 -5.72
C TYR A 306 -8.07 -14.55 -5.45
N ILE A 307 -7.31 -14.76 -4.37
CA ILE A 307 -6.15 -13.92 -4.03
C ILE A 307 -5.04 -14.06 -5.09
N ARG A 308 -4.81 -15.25 -5.64
CA ARG A 308 -3.83 -15.44 -6.72
C ARG A 308 -4.26 -14.71 -7.98
N ARG A 309 -5.53 -14.80 -8.36
CA ARG A 309 -6.06 -14.17 -9.56
C ARG A 309 -6.13 -12.64 -9.42
N TYR A 310 -6.55 -12.15 -8.26
CA TYR A 310 -6.78 -10.73 -7.96
C TYR A 310 -6.05 -10.27 -6.69
N PRO A 311 -4.70 -10.29 -6.67
CA PRO A 311 -3.92 -9.97 -5.46
C PRO A 311 -4.10 -8.51 -4.99
N SER A 312 -4.31 -7.58 -5.93
CA SER A 312 -4.75 -6.20 -5.63
C SER A 312 -6.20 -5.95 -6.05
N GLY A 313 -7.02 -7.00 -6.08
CA GLY A 313 -8.45 -6.92 -6.37
C GLY A 313 -9.23 -6.08 -5.36
N ARG A 314 -10.44 -5.71 -5.74
CA ARG A 314 -11.38 -4.88 -4.95
C ARG A 314 -11.90 -5.58 -3.70
N PHE A 315 -11.74 -6.90 -3.60
CA PHE A 315 -12.09 -7.70 -2.43
C PHE A 315 -10.86 -8.39 -1.81
N SER A 316 -9.65 -8.00 -2.21
CA SER A 316 -8.40 -8.66 -1.79
C SER A 316 -8.21 -8.62 -0.26
N GLU A 317 -8.51 -7.52 0.42
CA GLU A 317 -8.36 -7.45 1.88
C GLU A 317 -9.44 -8.29 2.59
N LEU A 318 -10.66 -8.34 2.05
CA LEU A 318 -11.72 -9.23 2.56
C LEU A 318 -11.33 -10.71 2.40
N ALA A 319 -10.76 -11.05 1.26
CA ALA A 319 -10.26 -12.39 0.99
C ALA A 319 -9.11 -12.77 1.92
N GLN A 320 -8.18 -11.85 2.20
CA GLN A 320 -7.08 -12.07 3.15
C GLN A 320 -7.60 -12.30 4.57
N VAL A 321 -8.55 -11.50 5.04
CA VAL A 321 -9.19 -11.71 6.37
C VAL A 321 -9.87 -13.07 6.45
N ARG A 322 -10.59 -13.46 5.39
CA ARG A 322 -11.23 -14.78 5.32
C ARG A 322 -10.20 -15.90 5.35
N LEU A 323 -9.14 -15.79 4.54
CA LEU A 323 -8.05 -16.76 4.49
C LEU A 323 -7.38 -16.90 5.87
N ASP A 324 -7.05 -15.79 6.53
CA ASP A 324 -6.45 -15.77 7.86
C ASP A 324 -7.29 -16.56 8.89
N ARG A 325 -8.60 -16.34 8.91
CA ARG A 325 -9.51 -17.04 9.84
C ARG A 325 -9.62 -18.52 9.52
N MET A 326 -9.74 -18.89 8.24
CA MET A 326 -9.84 -20.30 7.84
C MET A 326 -8.56 -21.07 8.18
N LEU A 327 -7.39 -20.46 7.96
CA LEU A 327 -6.10 -21.07 8.28
C LEU A 327 -5.87 -21.17 9.79
N ALA A 328 -6.25 -20.15 10.56
CA ALA A 328 -6.20 -20.22 12.02
C ALA A 328 -7.09 -21.35 12.57
N LYS A 329 -8.29 -21.55 12.01
CA LYS A 329 -9.17 -22.70 12.35
C LYS A 329 -8.54 -24.05 12.01
N GLN A 330 -7.69 -24.12 10.98
CA GLN A 330 -6.91 -25.30 10.62
C GLN A 330 -5.61 -25.46 11.44
N GLY A 331 -5.38 -24.59 12.43
CA GLY A 331 -4.22 -24.65 13.31
C GLY A 331 -2.97 -23.95 12.79
N GLU A 332 -3.05 -23.14 11.73
CA GLU A 332 -1.92 -22.33 11.27
C GLU A 332 -1.48 -21.36 12.38
N LYS A 333 -0.21 -21.45 12.77
CA LYS A 333 0.43 -20.52 13.71
C LYS A 333 1.20 -19.47 12.93
N LYS A 334 0.47 -18.48 12.43
CA LYS A 334 1.02 -17.34 11.69
C LYS A 334 2.06 -16.62 12.54
N VAL A 335 3.26 -16.40 12.02
CA VAL A 335 4.29 -15.61 12.73
C VAL A 335 3.76 -14.22 13.06
N SER A 336 4.04 -13.77 14.28
CA SER A 336 3.64 -12.43 14.73
C SER A 336 4.55 -11.37 14.11
N LEU A 337 3.95 -10.27 13.66
CA LEU A 337 4.68 -9.09 13.23
C LEU A 337 5.30 -8.42 14.45
N VAL A 338 6.62 -8.24 14.46
CA VAL A 338 7.28 -7.47 15.51
C VAL A 338 7.20 -5.99 15.13
N ASN A 339 6.16 -5.29 15.61
CA ASN A 339 6.10 -3.83 15.54
C ASN A 339 6.51 -3.24 16.90
N THR A 340 7.49 -2.34 16.91
CA THR A 340 7.94 -1.67 18.14
C THR A 340 7.86 -0.16 17.97
N ALA A 341 7.08 0.51 18.82
CA ALA A 341 6.97 1.98 18.83
C ALA A 341 8.31 2.70 19.08
N ALA A 342 9.31 2.00 19.61
CA ALA A 342 10.65 2.52 19.86
C ALA A 342 11.56 2.52 18.61
N ASN A 343 11.14 1.97 17.47
CA ASN A 343 11.94 1.98 16.25
C ASN A 343 11.85 3.37 15.56
N PRO A 344 12.93 4.16 15.53
CA PRO A 344 12.90 5.51 14.95
C PRO A 344 12.94 5.52 13.42
N PHE A 345 13.23 4.38 12.78
CA PHE A 345 13.37 4.28 11.32
C PHE A 345 12.07 3.94 10.61
N THR A 346 10.96 3.84 11.32
CA THR A 346 9.64 3.64 10.73
C THR A 346 8.56 4.42 11.45
N LYS A 347 7.53 4.85 10.71
CA LYS A 347 6.26 5.29 11.30
C LYS A 347 5.39 4.12 11.78
N GLY A 348 5.87 2.87 11.68
CA GLY A 348 5.26 1.67 12.23
C GLY A 348 4.05 1.17 11.43
N THR A 349 3.56 -0.01 11.80
CA THR A 349 2.45 -0.70 11.13
C THR A 349 1.31 -0.98 12.10
N GLY A 350 0.09 -0.59 11.78
CA GLY A 350 -1.10 -0.91 12.55
C GLY A 350 -1.85 -2.09 11.95
N VAL A 351 -2.16 -3.12 12.74
CA VAL A 351 -3.09 -4.19 12.34
C VAL A 351 -4.38 -3.99 13.12
N ILE A 352 -5.51 -3.99 12.42
CA ILE A 352 -6.82 -3.80 13.05
C ILE A 352 -7.18 -5.01 13.90
N ASP A 353 -7.67 -4.73 15.10
CA ASP A 353 -8.20 -5.76 15.99
C ASP A 353 -9.58 -6.22 15.51
N LEU A 354 -9.65 -7.48 15.06
CA LEU A 354 -10.89 -8.10 14.57
C LEU A 354 -11.68 -8.82 15.67
N ASP A 355 -11.21 -8.80 16.93
CA ASP A 355 -11.85 -9.48 18.07
C ASP A 355 -13.02 -8.65 18.63
N TYR A 356 -14.11 -8.53 17.87
CA TYR A 356 -15.36 -7.94 18.36
C TYR A 356 -16.01 -8.86 19.39
N ARG A 357 -16.61 -8.24 20.42
CA ARG A 357 -17.32 -8.94 21.49
C ARG A 357 -18.76 -8.47 21.57
N VAL A 358 -19.66 -9.40 21.87
CA VAL A 358 -21.06 -9.05 22.17
C VAL A 358 -21.08 -8.12 23.38
N GLY A 359 -21.74 -6.97 23.24
CA GLY A 359 -21.77 -5.90 24.24
C GLY A 359 -20.75 -4.79 23.99
N ASP A 360 -19.79 -4.95 23.08
CA ASP A 360 -18.91 -3.85 22.68
C ASP A 360 -19.74 -2.65 22.24
N ARG A 361 -19.37 -1.47 22.74
CA ARG A 361 -20.21 -0.28 22.65
C ARG A 361 -19.42 0.92 22.14
N TYR A 362 -19.97 1.59 21.13
CA TYR A 362 -19.39 2.78 20.51
C TYR A 362 -20.42 3.92 20.49
N VAL A 363 -19.96 5.11 20.85
CA VAL A 363 -20.76 6.34 20.80
C VAL A 363 -20.05 7.33 19.90
N PHE A 364 -20.74 7.82 18.88
CA PHE A 364 -20.24 8.84 17.97
C PHE A 364 -21.10 10.09 18.03
N ARG A 365 -20.51 11.24 17.76
CA ARG A 365 -21.22 12.47 17.40
C ARG A 365 -20.91 12.83 15.95
N THR A 366 -21.82 13.54 15.31
CA THR A 366 -21.61 14.13 13.99
C THR A 366 -21.66 15.64 14.12
N LEU A 367 -20.68 16.32 13.53
CA LEU A 367 -20.58 17.77 13.45
C LEU A 367 -20.70 18.17 11.97
N ASP A 368 -21.43 19.24 11.68
CA ASP A 368 -21.32 19.91 10.38
C ASP A 368 -20.00 20.70 10.34
N LEU A 369 -19.12 20.43 9.38
CA LEU A 369 -17.78 21.03 9.33
C LEU A 369 -17.78 22.53 8.98
N LEU A 370 -18.86 23.07 8.42
CA LEU A 370 -18.95 24.49 8.04
C LEU A 370 -19.49 25.35 9.19
N THR A 371 -20.45 24.81 9.94
CA THR A 371 -21.20 25.52 10.97
C THR A 371 -20.84 25.08 12.38
N ASN A 372 -20.14 23.95 12.53
CA ASN A 372 -19.80 23.30 13.79
C ASN A 372 -21.01 22.89 14.65
N VAL A 373 -22.18 22.77 14.03
CA VAL A 373 -23.41 22.33 14.71
C VAL A 373 -23.34 20.83 14.98
N GLU A 374 -23.55 20.42 16.24
CA GLU A 374 -23.63 19.01 16.63
C GLU A 374 -25.00 18.43 16.23
N GLY A 375 -24.96 17.39 15.41
CA GLY A 375 -26.10 16.57 15.03
C GLY A 375 -26.39 15.45 16.05
N ARG A 376 -27.22 14.49 15.63
CA ARG A 376 -27.61 13.37 16.50
C ARG A 376 -26.42 12.47 16.82
N ARG A 377 -26.34 12.04 18.09
CA ARG A 377 -25.39 11.02 18.51
C ARG A 377 -25.82 9.63 18.04
N LEU A 378 -24.85 8.85 17.60
CA LEU A 378 -25.01 7.47 17.15
C LEU A 378 -24.48 6.53 18.21
N ILE A 379 -25.25 5.51 18.53
CA ILE A 379 -24.96 4.50 19.54
C ILE A 379 -25.00 3.16 18.83
N ASN A 380 -23.85 2.49 18.79
CA ASN A 380 -23.72 1.16 18.19
C ASN A 380 -23.27 0.21 19.29
N THR A 381 -24.10 -0.78 19.61
CA THR A 381 -23.77 -1.86 20.53
C THR A 381 -23.75 -3.16 19.74
N VAL A 382 -22.65 -3.92 19.82
CA VAL A 382 -22.53 -5.23 19.19
C VAL A 382 -23.53 -6.18 19.83
N SER A 383 -24.45 -6.69 19.03
CA SER A 383 -25.47 -7.66 19.44
C SER A 383 -25.06 -9.08 19.09
N GLU A 384 -24.32 -9.27 17.99
CA GLU A 384 -23.87 -10.58 17.52
C GLU A 384 -22.60 -10.42 16.66
N VAL A 385 -21.72 -11.42 16.71
CA VAL A 385 -20.53 -11.52 15.85
C VAL A 385 -20.57 -12.88 15.17
N THR A 386 -20.63 -12.89 13.84
CA THR A 386 -20.65 -14.12 13.04
C THR A 386 -19.23 -14.46 12.55
N GLU A 387 -19.13 -15.42 11.63
CA GLU A 387 -17.86 -15.73 10.98
C GLU A 387 -17.27 -14.55 10.19
N ASP A 388 -18.12 -13.72 9.59
CA ASP A 388 -17.78 -12.70 8.60
C ASP A 388 -18.39 -11.32 8.87
N LYS A 389 -19.27 -11.18 9.86
CA LYS A 389 -20.04 -9.95 10.12
C LYS A 389 -20.07 -9.57 11.59
N VAL A 390 -20.24 -8.27 11.81
CA VAL A 390 -20.56 -7.69 13.11
C VAL A 390 -21.95 -7.06 13.02
N ILE A 391 -22.84 -7.49 13.89
CA ILE A 391 -24.24 -7.08 13.93
C ILE A 391 -24.42 -6.17 15.13
N TYR A 392 -24.90 -4.95 14.88
CA TYR A 392 -25.13 -3.94 15.90
C TYR A 392 -26.61 -3.65 16.08
N ASN A 393 -27.01 -3.37 17.32
CA ASN A 393 -28.36 -2.93 17.69
C ASN A 393 -29.45 -3.84 17.09
N ASN A 394 -29.30 -5.16 17.26
CA ASN A 394 -30.21 -6.18 16.76
C ASN A 394 -30.43 -6.13 15.23
N GLY A 395 -29.38 -5.85 14.46
CA GLY A 395 -29.42 -5.86 12.99
C GLY A 395 -29.83 -4.54 12.34
N ALA A 396 -29.90 -3.45 13.11
CA ALA A 396 -30.09 -2.11 12.56
C ALA A 396 -28.86 -1.65 11.76
N LEU A 397 -27.64 -1.97 12.25
CA LEU A 397 -26.38 -1.75 11.52
C LEU A 397 -25.66 -3.09 11.40
N VAL A 398 -25.16 -3.40 10.21
CA VAL A 398 -24.34 -4.60 9.95
C VAL A 398 -23.10 -4.17 9.21
N THR A 399 -21.94 -4.63 9.66
CA THR A 399 -20.66 -4.47 8.94
C THR A 399 -20.01 -5.82 8.72
N ASP A 400 -19.01 -5.85 7.84
CA ASP A 400 -18.03 -6.93 7.88
C ASP A 400 -17.11 -6.79 9.11
N LEU A 401 -16.13 -7.70 9.24
CA LEU A 401 -15.14 -7.66 10.32
C LEU A 401 -14.16 -6.49 10.23
N LEU A 402 -13.99 -5.86 9.06
CA LEU A 402 -13.12 -4.67 8.91
C LEU A 402 -13.88 -3.37 9.24
N GLY A 403 -15.19 -3.45 9.45
CA GLY A 403 -16.05 -2.31 9.73
C GLY A 403 -16.66 -1.68 8.48
N ASN A 404 -16.49 -2.28 7.30
CA ASN A 404 -17.16 -1.84 6.07
C ASN A 404 -18.67 -2.10 6.19
N VAL A 405 -19.46 -1.08 5.89
CA VAL A 405 -20.90 -1.12 6.08
C VAL A 405 -21.53 -2.08 5.07
N ILE A 406 -22.41 -2.97 5.54
CA ILE A 406 -23.23 -3.88 4.72
C ILE A 406 -24.69 -3.41 4.75
N LYS A 407 -25.17 -2.96 5.91
CA LYS A 407 -26.55 -2.46 6.10
C LYS A 407 -26.57 -1.32 7.10
N ARG A 408 -27.33 -0.26 6.80
CA ARG A 408 -27.53 0.88 7.70
C ARG A 408 -28.93 0.89 8.36
N PRO A 409 -29.10 1.65 9.47
CA PRO A 409 -30.39 1.80 10.13
C PRO A 409 -31.48 2.45 9.28
N ASP A 410 -31.10 3.21 8.27
CA ASP A 410 -32.03 3.82 7.31
C ASP A 410 -32.59 2.82 6.30
N GLY A 411 -32.11 1.58 6.29
CA GLY A 411 -32.52 0.52 5.36
C GLY A 411 -31.65 0.41 4.11
N ALA A 412 -30.66 1.28 3.92
CA ALA A 412 -29.73 1.15 2.80
C ALA A 412 -28.80 -0.06 2.99
N SER A 413 -28.49 -0.75 1.89
CA SER A 413 -27.55 -1.86 1.86
C SER A 413 -26.42 -1.62 0.87
N PHE A 414 -25.30 -2.29 1.11
CA PHE A 414 -24.03 -2.04 0.46
C PHE A 414 -23.46 -3.37 0.00
N GLY A 415 -22.99 -3.42 -1.24
CA GLY A 415 -22.17 -4.53 -1.72
C GLY A 415 -20.85 -4.61 -0.95
N PRO A 416 -20.09 -5.71 -1.11
CA PRO A 416 -18.78 -5.84 -0.48
C PRO A 416 -17.90 -4.64 -0.87
N SER A 417 -17.31 -4.00 0.13
CA SER A 417 -16.50 -2.80 -0.04
C SER A 417 -15.25 -2.89 0.81
N GLN A 418 -14.22 -2.18 0.39
CA GLN A 418 -12.92 -2.16 1.05
C GLN A 418 -12.55 -0.71 1.42
N MET A 419 -13.41 -0.05 2.19
CA MET A 419 -13.11 1.27 2.76
C MET A 419 -12.09 1.14 3.90
N PHE A 420 -12.21 0.09 4.69
CA PHE A 420 -11.32 -0.30 5.76
C PHE A 420 -10.58 -1.59 5.39
N ILE A 421 -9.34 -1.72 5.84
CA ILE A 421 -8.38 -2.77 5.51
C ILE A 421 -7.75 -3.33 6.80
N SER A 422 -7.10 -4.49 6.75
CA SER A 422 -6.61 -5.12 7.98
C SER A 422 -5.32 -4.50 8.50
N GLU A 423 -4.52 -3.90 7.61
CA GLU A 423 -3.17 -3.46 7.91
C GLU A 423 -2.87 -2.08 7.30
N TYR A 424 -2.30 -1.20 8.12
CA TYR A 424 -2.01 0.19 7.83
C TYR A 424 -0.53 0.49 8.02
N HIS A 425 0.09 1.10 7.01
CA HIS A 425 1.43 1.68 7.07
C HIS A 425 1.49 2.87 6.10
N LEU A 426 2.41 3.80 6.33
CA LEU A 426 2.53 5.02 5.54
C LEU A 426 2.70 4.70 4.05
N GLY A 427 1.94 5.37 3.19
CA GLY A 427 2.02 5.20 1.73
C GLY A 427 1.17 4.07 1.16
N LYS A 428 0.60 3.16 1.98
CA LYS A 428 -0.28 2.09 1.50
C LYS A 428 -1.47 2.68 0.74
N LYS A 429 -1.72 2.16 -0.47
CA LYS A 429 -2.82 2.55 -1.37
C LYS A 429 -3.71 1.36 -1.67
N TRP A 430 -5.01 1.62 -1.86
CA TRP A 430 -5.97 0.63 -2.33
C TRP A 430 -7.17 1.35 -2.96
N SER A 431 -7.97 0.62 -3.71
CA SER A 431 -9.22 1.11 -4.28
C SER A 431 -10.37 0.16 -3.98
N THR A 432 -11.59 0.68 -4.04
CA THR A 432 -12.80 -0.11 -3.88
C THR A 432 -13.88 0.39 -4.84
N ARG A 433 -14.65 -0.54 -5.41
CA ARG A 433 -15.88 -0.25 -6.15
C ARG A 433 -16.99 -1.11 -5.57
N TYR A 434 -18.14 -0.51 -5.26
CA TYR A 434 -19.27 -1.23 -4.67
C TYR A 434 -20.60 -0.57 -5.00
N ALA A 435 -21.65 -1.40 -5.02
CA ALA A 435 -23.02 -0.93 -5.19
C ALA A 435 -23.62 -0.47 -3.86
N ILE A 436 -24.42 0.59 -3.89
CA ILE A 436 -25.29 1.02 -2.80
C ILE A 436 -26.73 0.87 -3.27
N HIS A 437 -27.55 0.18 -2.49
CA HIS A 437 -29.00 0.10 -2.69
C HIS A 437 -29.68 0.98 -1.65
N PHE A 438 -30.46 1.97 -2.10
CA PHE A 438 -31.11 2.91 -1.20
C PHE A 438 -32.43 2.36 -0.66
N ALA A 439 -32.76 2.71 0.59
CA ALA A 439 -33.97 2.25 1.26
C ALA A 439 -35.29 2.60 0.55
N LYS A 440 -35.31 3.72 -0.20
CA LYS A 440 -36.47 4.18 -0.97
C LYS A 440 -36.52 3.60 -2.40
N GLY A 441 -35.67 2.61 -2.69
CA GLY A 441 -35.48 2.09 -4.04
C GLY A 441 -34.39 2.84 -4.81
N GLY A 442 -33.89 2.19 -5.87
CA GLY A 442 -32.75 2.68 -6.66
C GLY A 442 -31.41 2.14 -6.16
N GLN A 443 -30.42 2.18 -7.05
CA GLN A 443 -29.05 1.79 -6.77
C GLN A 443 -28.08 2.78 -7.38
N ASP A 444 -26.88 2.87 -6.81
CA ASP A 444 -25.77 3.63 -7.36
C ASP A 444 -24.47 2.88 -7.14
N THR A 445 -23.42 3.29 -7.85
CA THR A 445 -22.08 2.72 -7.74
C THR A 445 -21.14 3.74 -7.15
N VAL A 446 -20.37 3.31 -6.16
CA VAL A 446 -19.31 4.11 -5.56
C VAL A 446 -17.96 3.55 -6.01
N GLU A 447 -17.09 4.44 -6.44
CA GLU A 447 -15.66 4.18 -6.62
C GLU A 447 -14.85 5.07 -5.72
N LEU A 448 -13.79 4.51 -5.14
CA LEU A 448 -12.96 5.21 -4.17
C LEU A 448 -11.51 4.74 -4.28
N ASP A 449 -10.59 5.69 -4.35
CA ASP A 449 -9.16 5.48 -4.14
C ASP A 449 -8.78 5.98 -2.75
N LEU A 450 -7.97 5.23 -2.02
CA LEU A 450 -7.54 5.56 -0.66
C LEU A 450 -6.02 5.43 -0.50
N LYS A 451 -5.47 6.26 0.39
CA LYS A 451 -4.04 6.24 0.75
C LYS A 451 -3.84 6.57 2.23
N VAL A 452 -2.95 5.83 2.89
CA VAL A 452 -2.42 6.24 4.20
C VAL A 452 -1.42 7.39 4.00
N VAL A 453 -1.79 8.61 4.40
CA VAL A 453 -1.01 9.83 4.13
C VAL A 453 -0.13 10.26 5.28
N ALA A 454 -0.49 9.92 6.52
CA ALA A 454 0.26 10.30 7.70
C ALA A 454 0.03 9.34 8.88
N ARG A 455 0.88 9.46 9.89
CA ARG A 455 0.61 9.00 11.26
C ARG A 455 0.67 10.21 12.16
N GLU A 456 -0.45 10.54 12.80
CA GLU A 456 -0.62 11.77 13.57
C GLU A 456 -1.51 11.55 14.79
N THR A 457 -1.22 12.33 15.84
CA THR A 457 -2.01 12.32 17.07
C THR A 457 -3.23 13.24 16.93
N ILE A 458 -4.41 12.71 17.20
CA ILE A 458 -5.66 13.48 17.25
C ILE A 458 -6.34 13.36 18.61
N THR A 459 -7.09 14.40 18.99
CA THR A 459 -7.92 14.39 20.20
C THR A 459 -9.40 14.50 19.81
N VAL A 460 -10.20 13.58 20.34
CA VAL A 460 -11.66 13.53 20.23
C VAL A 460 -12.25 13.43 21.64
N PRO A 461 -13.58 13.53 21.86
CA PRO A 461 -14.11 13.46 23.22
C PRO A 461 -13.82 12.13 23.94
N ALA A 462 -13.59 11.03 23.19
CA ALA A 462 -13.17 9.74 23.76
C ALA A 462 -11.71 9.70 24.25
N GLY A 463 -10.90 10.73 23.96
CA GLY A 463 -9.49 10.81 24.36
C GLY A 463 -8.54 11.19 23.23
N THR A 464 -7.25 11.01 23.47
CA THR A 464 -6.17 11.27 22.52
C THR A 464 -5.63 9.97 21.96
N PHE A 465 -5.49 9.90 20.64
CA PHE A 465 -5.12 8.69 19.90
C PHE A 465 -3.99 9.01 18.91
N ASP A 466 -3.00 8.13 18.83
CA ASP A 466 -2.03 8.12 17.74
C ASP A 466 -2.62 7.31 16.58
N CYS A 467 -2.88 7.99 15.47
CA CYS A 467 -3.71 7.45 14.39
C CYS A 467 -2.95 7.39 13.07
N PHE A 468 -3.25 6.38 12.27
CA PHE A 468 -3.05 6.47 10.82
C PHE A 468 -4.12 7.38 10.25
N CYS A 469 -3.70 8.37 9.46
CA CYS A 469 -4.57 9.24 8.68
C CYS A 469 -4.67 8.71 7.26
N ILE A 470 -5.91 8.45 6.83
CA ILE A 470 -6.24 7.97 5.50
C ILE A 470 -6.99 9.08 4.79
N GLU A 471 -6.58 9.37 3.56
CA GLU A 471 -7.34 10.20 2.64
C GLU A 471 -7.91 9.34 1.52
N GLY A 472 -9.11 9.66 1.08
CA GLY A 472 -9.72 8.99 -0.05
C GLY A 472 -10.52 9.96 -0.91
N ASN A 473 -10.51 9.72 -2.21
CA ASN A 473 -11.26 10.49 -3.20
C ASN A 473 -12.07 9.54 -4.07
N GLY A 474 -13.32 9.87 -4.31
CA GLY A 474 -14.21 8.96 -5.01
C GLY A 474 -15.41 9.63 -5.64
N TRP A 475 -16.19 8.81 -6.34
CA TRP A 475 -17.35 9.23 -7.10
C TRP A 475 -18.52 8.32 -6.79
N VAL A 476 -19.69 8.93 -6.64
CA VAL A 476 -20.98 8.25 -6.78
C VAL A 476 -21.40 8.44 -8.24
N LEU A 477 -21.29 7.38 -9.04
CA LEU A 477 -21.26 7.47 -10.51
C LEU A 477 -22.59 7.95 -11.08
N GLY A 478 -23.72 7.39 -10.65
CA GLY A 478 -25.05 7.67 -11.20
C GLY A 478 -25.49 9.12 -11.01
N ILE A 479 -25.07 9.76 -9.92
CA ILE A 479 -25.38 11.18 -9.63
C ILE A 479 -24.22 12.14 -9.92
N GLY A 480 -23.07 11.64 -10.39
CA GLY A 480 -21.88 12.44 -10.68
C GLY A 480 -21.37 13.24 -9.47
N GLN A 481 -21.53 12.70 -8.25
CA GLN A 481 -21.15 13.36 -7.02
C GLN A 481 -19.74 12.94 -6.62
N GLN A 482 -18.81 13.88 -6.59
CA GLN A 482 -17.49 13.65 -5.99
C GLN A 482 -17.62 13.64 -4.47
N THR A 483 -16.97 12.68 -3.83
CA THR A 483 -16.88 12.62 -2.38
C THR A 483 -15.43 12.49 -1.98
N ASP A 484 -15.00 13.32 -1.03
CA ASP A 484 -13.68 13.24 -0.42
C ASP A 484 -13.85 12.75 1.02
N TRP A 485 -12.91 11.91 1.47
CA TRP A 485 -12.86 11.37 2.81
C TRP A 485 -11.51 11.64 3.44
N LYS A 486 -11.54 11.90 4.75
CA LYS A 486 -10.36 11.87 5.60
C LYS A 486 -10.72 11.17 6.90
N PHE A 487 -10.05 10.09 7.25
CA PHE A 487 -10.36 9.36 8.48
C PHE A 487 -9.13 8.88 9.22
N TRP A 488 -9.31 8.72 10.53
CA TRP A 488 -8.26 8.41 11.47
C TRP A 488 -8.57 7.08 12.15
N LEU A 489 -7.61 6.17 12.10
CA LEU A 489 -7.70 4.86 12.73
C LEU A 489 -6.57 4.70 13.72
N ALA A 490 -6.91 4.15 14.89
CA ALA A 490 -5.96 3.66 15.88
C ALA A 490 -6.15 2.14 16.01
N PRO A 491 -5.60 1.34 15.06
CA PRO A 491 -5.92 -0.09 14.93
C PRO A 491 -5.58 -0.90 16.19
N ASP A 492 -4.62 -0.44 16.98
CA ASP A 492 -4.16 -1.01 18.25
C ASP A 492 -5.03 -0.65 19.46
N LYS A 493 -5.98 0.29 19.32
CA LYS A 493 -6.86 0.76 20.39
C LYS A 493 -8.33 0.48 20.11
N VAL A 494 -8.81 0.93 18.96
CA VAL A 494 -10.22 0.90 18.59
C VAL A 494 -10.36 0.37 17.17
N ASN A 495 -11.17 -0.67 17.02
CA ASN A 495 -11.50 -1.32 15.75
C ASN A 495 -12.56 -0.56 14.91
N ARG A 496 -12.62 0.77 15.07
CA ARG A 496 -13.49 1.69 14.34
C ARG A 496 -12.74 3.01 14.15
N ALA A 497 -13.09 3.78 13.12
CA ALA A 497 -12.53 5.11 12.90
C ALA A 497 -12.74 5.98 14.15
N VAL A 498 -11.65 6.57 14.65
CA VAL A 498 -11.65 7.51 15.77
C VAL A 498 -12.33 8.81 15.34
N ALA A 499 -12.08 9.23 14.11
CA ALA A 499 -12.79 10.30 13.43
C ALA A 499 -12.85 10.03 11.92
N MET A 500 -13.86 10.59 11.27
CA MET A 500 -14.03 10.56 9.82
C MET A 500 -14.71 11.84 9.36
N GLU A 501 -14.05 12.55 8.46
CA GLU A 501 -14.56 13.69 7.73
C GLU A 501 -14.97 13.25 6.32
N THR A 502 -16.07 13.81 5.84
CA THR A 502 -16.60 13.54 4.52
C THR A 502 -17.08 14.84 3.89
N TRP A 503 -16.65 15.11 2.67
CA TRP A 503 -17.07 16.26 1.88
C TRP A 503 -17.77 15.77 0.62
N TRP A 504 -19.03 16.13 0.47
CA TRP A 504 -19.79 15.88 -0.76
C TRP A 504 -19.72 17.11 -1.64
N ARG A 505 -19.32 16.92 -2.90
CA ARG A 505 -19.13 17.99 -3.87
C ARG A 505 -20.04 17.80 -5.09
N LYS A 506 -20.53 18.92 -5.60
CA LYS A 506 -21.18 18.99 -6.91
C LYS A 506 -20.44 20.05 -7.73
N GLY A 507 -19.61 19.61 -8.66
CA GLY A 507 -18.60 20.46 -9.28
C GLY A 507 -17.61 20.99 -8.24
N SER A 508 -17.29 22.28 -8.25
CA SER A 508 -16.37 22.90 -7.30
C SER A 508 -16.97 23.20 -5.91
N ARG A 509 -18.30 23.09 -5.75
CA ARG A 509 -19.00 23.47 -4.52
C ARG A 509 -19.17 22.30 -3.57
N ILE A 510 -18.78 22.49 -2.31
CA ILE A 510 -19.14 21.61 -1.19
C ILE A 510 -20.62 21.80 -0.90
N VAL A 511 -21.41 20.74 -1.04
CA VAL A 511 -22.86 20.74 -0.78
C VAL A 511 -23.20 20.26 0.63
N ARG A 512 -22.31 19.46 1.22
CA ARG A 512 -22.40 18.95 2.59
C ARG A 512 -21.01 18.59 3.06
N SER A 513 -20.76 18.74 4.36
CA SER A 513 -19.51 18.28 4.96
C SER A 513 -19.73 17.92 6.41
N ASP A 514 -19.40 16.69 6.77
CA ASP A 514 -19.67 16.15 8.08
C ASP A 514 -18.35 15.63 8.69
N ARG A 515 -18.21 15.78 10.00
CA ARG A 515 -17.21 15.09 10.82
C ARG A 515 -17.92 14.18 11.80
N GLN A 516 -17.73 12.89 11.68
CA GLN A 516 -18.10 11.92 12.70
C GLN A 516 -16.88 11.66 13.60
N GLU A 517 -17.05 11.69 14.91
CA GLU A 517 -15.95 11.38 15.83
C GLU A 517 -16.42 10.64 17.08
N LEU A 518 -15.49 9.84 17.63
CA LEU A 518 -15.73 8.96 18.76
C LEU A 518 -15.85 9.77 20.04
N VAL A 519 -16.99 9.60 20.72
CA VAL A 519 -17.30 10.23 22.01
C VAL A 519 -16.95 9.31 23.16
N ALA A 520 -17.24 8.02 23.02
CA ALA A 520 -16.88 7.00 23.99
C ALA A 520 -16.82 5.63 23.32
N TYR A 521 -16.00 4.74 23.84
CA TYR A 521 -16.04 3.31 23.52
C TYR A 521 -15.88 2.47 24.79
N THR A 522 -16.47 1.28 24.79
CA THR A 522 -16.34 0.32 25.88
C THR A 522 -16.25 -1.07 25.27
N ARG A 523 -15.22 -1.83 25.65
CA ARG A 523 -15.12 -3.24 25.29
C ARG A 523 -15.81 -4.10 26.33
N ALA A 524 -16.56 -5.10 25.88
CA ALA A 524 -17.12 -6.09 26.78
C ALA A 524 -16.00 -6.97 27.38
N GLY A 525 -16.20 -7.33 28.66
CA GLY A 525 -15.28 -8.15 29.45
C GLY A 525 -15.24 -9.61 29.00
#